data_AF-A0A7K0BWF6-F1
#
_entry.id   AF-A0A7K0BWF6-F1
#
_cell.length_a   1.000
_cell.length_b   1.000
_cell.length_c   1.000
_cell.angle_alpha   90.00
_cell.angle_beta   90.00
_cell.angle_gamma   90.00
#
_symmetry.space_group_name_H-M   'P 1'
#
loop_
_entity.id
_entity.type
_entity.pdbx_description
1 polymer ?
#
loop_
_entity_poly.entity_id
_entity_poly.type
_entity_poly.pdbx_seq_one_letter_code
_entity_poly.pdbx_strand_id
1 'polypeptide(L)'
;MISVEDLLWVAWYAAVAAAAVAVLGLGLLHALRGRSVATQLTVVGAATVLATVSGIVVISLMMLINPHDLTVVLAVVTAAGLVAMAVSVLLGRRLVAANRTLVEAVRADAFRPPDTRLPAELAELSRELDAAYARLRDSEASRRELVAWVSHDLRTPLAGLRAMAEALEDEVVADAETVHRYHGRIRIEVDRLSELVDDLFELSRIHAGALRLSRQRVGLADLVAEAVAGAEALARAKGVRVRGDVQEGLPVQVDAGEFGRALRNLVVNAIRHTPGDGTVEIIGTVAEGTARVTVADACGGIPEDDLPRVFDVAFRGEAARTPGGGAGLGLAIARGIVEAHAGEIGVANEGPGCRFEVRLPVPA
;
A
#
# COMPACT_ATOMS: atom_id res chain seq x y z
N MET A 1 21.67 18.77 69.03
CA MET A 1 21.35 17.71 68.05
C MET A 1 19.83 17.66 67.94
N ILE A 2 19.30 17.79 66.72
CA ILE A 2 17.85 17.69 66.47
C ILE A 2 17.46 16.23 66.69
N SER A 3 16.32 15.99 67.36
CA SER A 3 15.84 14.63 67.58
C SER A 3 15.40 14.00 66.26
N VAL A 4 15.46 12.67 66.14
CA VAL A 4 15.00 11.97 64.93
C VAL A 4 13.51 12.25 64.68
N GLU A 5 12.73 12.43 65.74
CA GLU A 5 11.30 12.73 65.68
C GLU A 5 11.02 14.13 65.10
N ASP A 6 11.79 15.14 65.52
CA ASP A 6 11.68 16.50 64.97
C ASP A 6 12.07 16.55 63.48
N LEU A 7 13.10 15.78 63.10
CA LEU A 7 13.51 15.67 61.70
C LEU A 7 12.41 15.05 60.83
N LEU A 8 11.69 14.04 61.35
CA LEU A 8 10.56 13.41 60.66
C LEU A 8 9.40 14.38 60.48
N TRP A 9 9.08 15.20 61.49
CA TRP A 9 8.05 16.23 61.35
C TRP A 9 8.42 17.29 60.31
N VAL A 10 9.66 17.79 60.32
CA VAL A 10 10.13 18.77 59.33
C VAL A 10 10.04 18.22 57.92
N ALA A 11 10.49 16.98 57.71
CA ALA A 11 10.40 16.31 56.41
C ALA A 11 8.94 16.12 55.96
N TRP A 12 8.04 15.76 56.88
CA TRP A 12 6.62 15.60 56.61
C TRP A 12 5.97 16.89 56.10
N TYR A 13 6.15 18.01 56.82
CA TYR A 13 5.57 19.28 56.43
C TYR A 13 6.15 19.81 55.10
N ALA A 14 7.45 19.62 54.85
CA ALA A 14 8.07 19.98 53.59
C ALA A 14 7.48 19.17 52.42
N ALA A 15 7.25 17.87 52.62
CA ALA A 15 6.62 17.00 51.64
C ALA A 15 5.16 17.40 51.36
N VAL A 16 4.39 17.73 52.39
CA VAL A 16 3.00 18.22 52.24
C VAL A 16 2.94 19.52 51.45
N ALA A 17 3.85 20.46 51.73
CA ALA A 17 3.91 21.73 51.00
C ALA A 17 4.29 21.53 49.52
N ALA A 18 5.31 20.71 49.24
CA ALA A 18 5.69 20.37 47.87
C ALA A 18 4.56 19.63 47.13
N ALA A 19 3.85 18.71 47.80
CA ALA A 19 2.72 17.99 47.23
C ALA A 19 1.54 18.92 46.90
N ALA A 20 1.23 19.90 47.76
CA ALA A 20 0.19 20.88 47.48
C ALA A 20 0.48 21.68 46.21
N VAL A 21 1.74 22.12 46.02
CA VAL A 21 2.18 22.80 44.80
C VAL A 21 2.09 21.88 43.58
N ALA A 22 2.49 20.62 43.72
CA ALA A 22 2.38 19.64 42.64
C ALA A 22 0.93 19.39 42.22
N VAL A 23 -0.02 19.28 43.17
CA VAL A 23 -1.45 19.12 42.89
C VAL A 23 -2.02 20.34 42.17
N LEU A 24 -1.66 21.55 42.60
CA LEU A 24 -2.04 22.78 41.90
C LEU A 24 -1.47 22.82 40.48
N GLY A 25 -0.21 22.43 40.31
CA GLY A 25 0.45 22.30 39.01
C GLY A 25 -0.27 21.31 38.08
N LEU A 26 -0.64 20.14 38.59
CA LEU A 26 -1.42 19.13 37.86
C LEU A 26 -2.81 19.63 37.49
N GLY A 27 -3.49 20.33 38.40
CA GLY A 27 -4.79 20.97 38.13
C GLY A 27 -4.68 22.02 37.02
N LEU A 28 -3.62 22.82 37.03
CA LEU A 28 -3.35 23.81 35.98
C LEU A 28 -3.02 23.15 34.65
N LEU A 29 -2.25 22.05 34.64
CA LEU A 29 -2.00 21.27 33.42
C LEU A 29 -3.28 20.68 32.86
N HIS A 30 -4.17 20.16 33.72
CA HIS A 30 -5.46 19.65 33.30
C HIS A 30 -6.33 20.75 32.68
N ALA A 31 -6.37 21.93 33.31
CA ALA A 31 -7.08 23.10 32.78
C ALA A 31 -6.49 23.60 31.45
N LEU A 32 -5.18 23.45 31.25
CA LEU A 32 -4.45 23.89 30.05
C LEU A 32 -4.18 22.77 29.04
N ARG A 33 -4.88 21.63 29.14
CA ARG A 33 -4.68 20.47 28.25
C ARG A 33 -4.85 20.77 26.75
N GLY A 34 -5.63 21.81 26.41
CA GLY A 34 -5.84 22.26 25.03
C GLY A 34 -4.88 23.36 24.54
N ARG A 35 -3.92 23.80 25.37
CA ARG A 35 -2.91 24.80 24.97
C ARG A 35 -1.69 24.12 24.35
N SER A 36 -0.77 24.92 23.80
CA SER A 36 0.46 24.40 23.18
C SER A 36 1.31 23.59 24.16
N VAL A 37 2.06 22.62 23.64
CA VAL A 37 2.99 21.80 24.45
C VAL A 37 4.03 22.66 25.16
N ALA A 38 4.47 23.77 24.55
CA ALA A 38 5.35 24.74 25.19
C ALA A 38 4.74 25.31 26.48
N THR A 39 3.44 25.66 26.46
CA THR A 39 2.72 26.16 27.65
C THR A 39 2.68 25.11 28.75
N GLN A 40 2.43 23.85 28.40
CA GLN A 40 2.39 22.76 29.38
C GLN A 40 3.77 22.50 29.99
N LEU A 41 4.84 22.48 29.19
CA LEU A 41 6.21 22.34 29.67
C LEU A 41 6.60 23.50 30.61
N THR A 42 6.21 24.74 30.29
CA THR A 42 6.46 25.89 31.17
C THR A 42 5.74 25.77 32.51
N VAL A 43 4.53 25.21 32.52
CA VAL A 43 3.78 24.96 33.76
C VAL A 43 4.43 23.84 34.58
N VAL A 44 4.88 22.75 33.94
CA VAL A 44 5.64 21.69 34.62
C VAL A 44 6.92 22.27 35.25
N GLY A 45 7.66 23.09 34.48
CA GLY A 45 8.88 23.76 34.95
C GLY A 45 8.61 24.70 36.13
N ALA A 46 7.57 25.53 36.04
CA ALA A 46 7.18 26.43 37.13
C ALA A 46 6.75 25.66 38.39
N ALA A 47 5.92 24.61 38.24
CA ALA A 47 5.43 23.81 39.35
C ALA A 47 6.57 23.08 40.08
N THR A 48 7.54 22.53 39.35
CA THR A 48 8.71 21.86 39.94
C THR A 48 9.61 22.83 40.71
N VAL A 49 9.84 24.03 40.16
CA VAL A 49 10.60 25.09 40.87
C VAL A 49 9.86 25.56 42.11
N LEU A 50 8.56 25.86 42.01
CA LEU A 50 7.75 26.31 43.14
C LEU A 50 7.64 25.25 44.25
N ALA A 51 7.52 23.97 43.91
CA ALA A 51 7.47 22.88 44.88
C ALA A 51 8.79 22.77 45.64
N THR A 52 9.91 22.91 44.94
CA THR A 52 11.27 22.90 45.53
C THR A 52 11.48 24.09 46.46
N VAL A 53 11.15 25.31 46.02
CA VAL A 53 11.25 26.53 46.83
C VAL A 53 10.36 26.42 48.07
N SER A 54 9.12 25.95 47.91
CA SER A 54 8.16 25.82 49.01
C SER A 54 8.68 24.85 50.10
N GLY A 55 9.17 23.67 49.71
CA GLY A 55 9.75 22.71 50.66
C GLY A 55 10.94 23.30 51.41
N ILE A 56 11.83 23.99 50.71
CA ILE A 56 13.03 24.62 51.30
C ILE A 56 12.66 25.73 52.29
N VAL A 57 11.67 26.56 51.96
CA VAL A 57 11.17 27.61 52.87
C VAL A 57 10.57 26.99 54.13
N VAL A 58 9.77 25.93 54.02
CA VAL A 58 9.16 25.23 55.17
C VAL A 58 10.24 24.63 56.09
N ILE A 59 11.24 23.96 55.53
CA ILE A 59 12.38 23.41 56.30
C ILE A 59 13.10 24.54 57.04
N SER A 60 13.37 25.64 56.33
CA SER A 60 14.13 26.76 56.88
C SER A 60 13.41 27.47 58.02
N LEU A 61 12.09 27.63 57.91
CA LEU A 61 11.25 28.21 58.97
C LEU A 61 11.19 27.35 60.22
N MET A 62 11.23 26.01 60.08
CA MET A 62 11.15 25.11 61.23
C MET A 62 12.49 24.77 61.88
N MET A 63 13.59 24.79 61.14
CA MET A 63 14.92 24.45 61.68
C MET A 63 15.67 25.63 62.32
N LEU A 64 15.06 26.82 62.45
CA LEU A 64 15.70 28.02 63.03
C LEU A 64 17.10 28.29 62.44
N ILE A 65 17.21 28.18 61.11
CA ILE A 65 18.47 28.39 60.38
C ILE A 65 18.91 29.86 60.52
N ASN A 66 20.23 30.10 60.59
CA ASN A 66 20.78 31.46 60.58
C ASN A 66 20.28 32.22 59.33
N PRO A 67 19.79 33.47 59.45
CA PRO A 67 19.28 34.24 58.31
C PRO A 67 20.26 34.34 57.13
N HIS A 68 21.57 34.26 57.38
CA HIS A 68 22.59 34.21 56.33
C HIS A 68 22.56 32.90 55.51
N ASP A 69 22.34 31.75 56.14
CA ASP A 69 22.31 30.47 55.42
C ASP A 69 21.01 30.34 54.61
N LEU A 70 19.90 30.90 55.11
CA LEU A 70 18.64 30.99 54.40
C LEU A 70 18.76 31.81 53.10
N THR A 71 19.43 32.97 53.13
CA THR A 71 19.61 33.79 51.94
C THR A 71 20.48 33.10 50.89
N VAL A 72 21.53 32.39 51.32
CA VAL A 72 22.39 31.60 50.42
C VAL A 72 21.59 30.48 49.75
N VAL A 73 20.83 29.69 50.52
CA VAL A 73 20.01 28.60 49.98
C VAL A 73 18.96 29.14 49.01
N LEU A 74 18.25 30.21 49.37
CA LEU A 74 17.24 30.82 48.50
C LEU A 74 17.87 31.35 47.20
N ALA A 75 19.05 31.97 47.27
CA ALA A 75 19.78 32.43 46.08
C ALA A 75 20.17 31.27 45.14
N VAL A 76 20.66 30.15 45.69
CA VAL A 76 21.01 28.97 44.89
C VAL A 76 19.78 28.35 44.23
N VAL A 77 18.67 28.22 44.96
CA VAL A 77 17.43 27.61 44.46
C VAL A 77 16.77 28.48 43.40
N THR A 78 16.76 29.80 43.59
CA THR A 78 16.24 30.74 42.58
C THR A 78 17.08 30.70 41.32
N ALA A 79 18.41 30.69 41.43
CA ALA A 79 19.30 30.54 40.27
C ALA A 79 19.05 29.21 39.54
N ALA A 80 19.00 28.09 40.25
CA ALA A 80 18.70 26.77 39.68
C ALA A 80 17.31 26.72 39.02
N GLY A 81 16.31 27.36 39.64
CA GLY A 81 14.95 27.45 39.13
C GLY A 81 14.84 28.26 37.84
N LEU A 82 15.57 29.37 37.74
CA LEU A 82 15.65 30.17 36.50
C LEU A 82 16.28 29.36 35.37
N VAL A 83 17.32 28.58 35.64
CA VAL A 83 17.95 27.69 34.64
C VAL A 83 16.98 26.60 34.20
N ALA A 84 16.31 25.92 35.14
CA ALA A 84 15.31 24.89 34.82
C ALA A 84 14.16 25.45 33.97
N MET A 85 13.68 26.66 34.30
CA MET A 85 12.63 27.34 33.54
C MET A 85 13.10 27.72 32.13
N ALA A 86 14.32 28.24 31.99
CA ALA A 86 14.90 28.58 30.70
C ALA A 86 15.05 27.34 29.80
N VAL A 87 15.51 26.21 30.36
CA VAL A 87 15.60 24.93 29.64
C VAL A 87 14.22 24.44 29.20
N SER A 88 13.22 24.51 30.08
CA SER A 88 11.84 24.12 29.77
C SER A 88 11.24 24.97 28.64
N VAL A 89 11.41 26.29 28.67
CA VAL A 89 10.97 27.20 27.61
C VAL A 89 11.69 26.90 26.29
N LEU A 90 13.02 26.70 26.31
CA LEU A 90 13.80 26.42 25.11
C LEU A 90 13.37 25.11 24.45
N LEU A 91 13.22 24.04 25.24
CA LEU A 91 12.79 22.74 24.75
C LEU A 91 11.36 22.80 24.19
N GLY A 92 10.45 23.48 24.90
CA GLY A 92 9.08 23.72 24.44
C GLY A 92 9.02 24.48 23.12
N ARG A 93 9.82 25.55 22.97
CA ARG A 93 9.90 26.31 21.70
C ARG A 93 10.44 25.48 20.56
N ARG A 94 11.48 24.67 20.80
CA ARG A 94 12.04 23.76 19.78
C ARG A 94 11.01 22.73 19.31
N LEU A 95 10.28 22.12 20.24
CA LEU A 95 9.25 21.14 19.91
C LEU A 95 8.09 21.75 19.13
N VAL A 96 7.62 22.95 19.52
CA VAL A 96 6.56 23.66 18.77
C VAL A 96 7.04 24.06 17.37
N ALA A 97 8.29 24.50 17.22
CA ALA A 97 8.84 24.82 15.90
C ALA A 97 8.90 23.58 14.99
N ALA A 98 9.41 22.45 15.50
CA ALA A 98 9.46 21.18 14.77
C ALA A 98 8.05 20.68 14.37
N ASN A 99 7.08 20.79 15.28
CA ASN A 99 5.70 20.41 14.98
C ASN A 99 5.07 21.34 13.92
N ARG A 100 5.31 22.65 13.98
CA ARG A 100 4.81 23.59 12.96
C ARG A 100 5.36 23.29 11.57
N THR A 101 6.66 23.02 11.46
CA THR A 101 7.27 22.65 10.17
C THR A 101 6.67 21.38 9.59
N LEU A 102 6.36 20.38 10.42
CA LEU A 102 5.69 19.15 9.97
C LEU A 102 4.25 19.42 9.52
N VAL A 103 3.49 20.22 10.27
CA VAL A 103 2.12 20.60 9.91
C VAL A 103 2.08 21.41 8.60
N GLU A 104 3.05 22.30 8.39
CA GLU A 104 3.20 23.05 7.14
C GLU A 104 3.50 22.11 5.96
N ALA A 105 4.37 21.11 6.15
CA ALA A 105 4.64 20.10 5.14
C ALA A 105 3.39 19.27 4.77
N VAL A 106 2.54 18.93 5.74
CA VAL A 106 1.26 18.20 5.51
C VAL A 106 0.24 19.06 4.77
N ARG A 107 0.23 20.38 5.01
CA ARG A 107 -0.69 21.31 4.33
C ARG A 107 -0.26 21.65 2.91
N ALA A 108 0.96 21.33 2.52
CA ALA A 108 1.40 21.49 1.14
C ALA A 108 0.67 20.49 0.24
N ASP A 109 0.45 20.88 -1.02
CA ASP A 109 -0.25 20.07 -2.03
C ASP A 109 0.45 18.71 -2.25
N ALA A 110 1.78 18.70 -2.14
CA ALA A 110 2.59 17.49 -2.12
C ALA A 110 3.40 17.43 -0.83
N PHE A 111 3.04 16.50 0.06
CA PHE A 111 3.82 16.25 1.27
C PHE A 111 5.26 15.88 0.89
N ARG A 112 6.21 16.58 1.51
CA ARG A 112 7.63 16.25 1.50
C ARG A 112 8.14 16.29 2.92
N PRO A 113 8.89 15.27 3.37
CA PRO A 113 9.45 15.28 4.72
C PRO A 113 10.32 16.53 4.91
N PRO A 114 10.21 17.25 6.05
CA PRO A 114 11.04 18.41 6.30
C PRO A 114 12.53 18.07 6.37
N ASP A 115 13.39 18.91 5.78
CA ASP A 115 14.87 18.77 5.87
C ASP A 115 15.43 19.11 7.26
N THR A 116 14.57 19.48 8.21
CA THR A 116 14.96 19.85 9.56
C THR A 116 15.05 18.63 10.46
N ARG A 117 15.95 18.67 11.46
CA ARG A 117 16.05 17.60 12.46
C ARG A 117 14.83 17.62 13.37
N LEU A 118 13.98 16.61 13.22
CA LEU A 118 12.82 16.37 14.06
C LEU A 118 13.19 15.51 15.29
N PRO A 119 12.52 15.67 16.43
CA PRO A 119 12.49 14.68 17.51
C PRO A 119 12.11 13.30 16.99
N ALA A 120 12.56 12.23 17.66
CA ALA A 120 12.42 10.85 17.18
C ALA A 120 10.97 10.47 16.83
N GLU A 121 10.03 10.84 17.69
CA GLU A 121 8.60 10.55 17.54
C GLU A 121 8.00 11.30 16.34
N LEU A 122 8.41 12.56 16.12
CA LEU A 122 7.97 13.35 14.95
C LEU A 122 8.63 12.87 13.66
N ALA A 123 9.87 12.38 13.73
CA ALA A 123 10.57 11.79 12.59
C ALA A 123 9.94 10.46 12.17
N GLU A 124 9.48 9.64 13.11
CA GLU A 124 8.71 8.42 12.83
C GLU A 124 7.38 8.75 12.16
N LEU A 125 6.60 9.68 12.72
CA LEU A 125 5.35 10.14 12.10
C LEU A 125 5.57 10.71 10.70
N SER A 126 6.65 11.49 10.48
CA SER A 126 6.99 12.02 9.16
C SER A 126 7.30 10.92 8.14
N ARG A 127 7.91 9.80 8.55
CA ARG A 127 8.18 8.65 7.67
C ARG A 127 6.92 7.88 7.33
N GLU A 128 6.03 7.68 8.30
CA GLU A 128 4.72 7.06 8.06
C GLU A 128 3.87 7.89 7.09
N LEU A 129 3.86 9.22 7.29
CA LEU A 129 3.20 10.14 6.36
C LEU A 129 3.81 10.07 4.97
N ASP A 130 5.15 10.08 4.84
CA ASP A 130 5.80 9.98 3.52
C ASP A 130 5.41 8.69 2.79
N ALA A 131 5.42 7.57 3.51
CA ALA A 131 4.98 6.28 2.97
C ALA A 131 3.51 6.28 2.54
N ALA A 132 2.63 6.91 3.34
CA ALA A 132 1.20 7.03 3.00
C ALA A 132 0.97 7.91 1.76
N TYR A 133 1.64 9.07 1.68
CA TYR A 133 1.56 9.96 0.52
C TYR A 133 2.17 9.32 -0.74
N ALA A 134 3.25 8.55 -0.62
CA ALA A 134 3.81 7.79 -1.75
C ALA A 134 2.78 6.80 -2.30
N ARG A 135 2.14 5.99 -1.45
CA ARG A 135 1.07 5.06 -1.87
C ARG A 135 -0.10 5.77 -2.53
N LEU A 136 -0.49 6.94 -2.01
CA LEU A 136 -1.55 7.75 -2.59
C LEU A 136 -1.16 8.25 -4.00
N ARG A 137 0.06 8.77 -4.16
CA ARG A 137 0.58 9.24 -5.45
C ARG A 137 0.62 8.11 -6.48
N ASP A 138 1.09 6.93 -6.08
CA ASP A 138 1.16 5.75 -6.95
C ASP A 138 -0.26 5.33 -7.38
N SER A 139 -1.21 5.27 -6.44
CA SER A 139 -2.62 4.96 -6.74
C SER A 139 -3.26 5.98 -7.68
N GLU A 140 -3.02 7.28 -7.47
CA GLU A 140 -3.52 8.32 -8.37
C GLU A 140 -2.88 8.25 -9.76
N ALA A 141 -1.59 7.97 -9.85
CA ALA A 141 -0.88 7.81 -11.12
C ALA A 141 -1.45 6.62 -11.90
N SER A 142 -1.58 5.44 -11.27
CA SER A 142 -2.20 4.26 -11.88
C SER A 142 -3.65 4.52 -12.30
N ARG A 143 -4.43 5.26 -11.51
CA ARG A 143 -5.81 5.64 -11.89
C ARG A 143 -5.84 6.51 -13.15
N ARG A 144 -4.96 7.53 -13.23
CA ARG A 144 -4.88 8.42 -14.39
C ARG A 144 -4.44 7.67 -15.65
N GLU A 145 -3.45 6.79 -15.51
CA GLU A 145 -2.96 5.94 -16.59
C GLU A 145 -4.07 5.00 -17.10
N LEU A 146 -4.79 4.33 -16.19
CA LEU A 146 -5.93 3.48 -16.55
C LEU A 146 -7.00 4.28 -17.32
N VAL A 147 -7.40 5.46 -16.84
CA VAL A 147 -8.43 6.28 -17.51
C VAL A 147 -7.97 6.72 -18.91
N ALA A 148 -6.71 7.16 -19.04
CA ALA A 148 -6.15 7.54 -20.33
C ALA A 148 -6.11 6.35 -21.29
N TRP A 149 -5.68 5.19 -20.81
CA TRP A 149 -5.59 3.97 -21.60
C TRP A 149 -6.97 3.46 -22.03
N VAL A 150 -7.94 3.35 -21.11
CA VAL A 150 -9.32 2.95 -21.42
C VAL A 150 -9.91 3.86 -22.49
N SER A 151 -9.72 5.18 -22.34
CA SER A 151 -10.22 6.16 -23.32
C SER A 151 -9.63 5.95 -24.71
N HIS A 152 -8.36 5.54 -24.79
CA HIS A 152 -7.68 5.27 -26.05
C HIS A 152 -8.11 3.93 -26.67
N ASP A 153 -8.05 2.83 -25.91
CA ASP A 153 -8.32 1.46 -26.42
C ASP A 153 -9.81 1.24 -26.74
N LEU A 154 -10.74 2.02 -26.16
CA LEU A 154 -12.15 2.04 -26.57
C LEU A 154 -12.41 2.89 -27.82
N ARG A 155 -11.67 3.98 -28.03
CA ARG A 155 -11.92 4.91 -29.15
C ARG A 155 -11.67 4.26 -30.51
N THR A 156 -10.62 3.46 -30.63
CA THR A 156 -10.24 2.78 -31.88
C THR A 156 -11.32 1.82 -32.40
N PRO A 157 -11.78 0.81 -31.63
CA PRO A 157 -12.84 -0.09 -32.08
C PRO A 157 -14.17 0.64 -32.32
N LEU A 158 -14.51 1.65 -31.50
CA LEU A 158 -15.72 2.45 -31.72
C LEU A 158 -15.68 3.24 -33.04
N ALA A 159 -14.53 3.82 -33.40
CA ALA A 159 -14.36 4.50 -34.68
C ALA A 159 -14.49 3.52 -35.86
N GLY A 160 -13.92 2.31 -35.73
CA GLY A 160 -14.04 1.26 -36.75
C GLY A 160 -15.47 0.75 -36.92
N LEU A 161 -16.16 0.49 -35.80
CA LEU A 161 -17.58 0.12 -35.79
C LEU A 161 -18.45 1.19 -36.46
N ARG A 162 -18.22 2.46 -36.13
CA ARG A 162 -18.93 3.58 -36.74
C ARG A 162 -18.71 3.64 -38.24
N ALA A 163 -17.45 3.57 -38.71
CA ALA A 163 -17.14 3.62 -40.13
C ALA A 163 -17.75 2.43 -40.91
N MET A 164 -17.74 1.23 -40.32
CA MET A 164 -18.38 0.05 -40.94
C MET A 164 -19.91 0.20 -40.97
N ALA A 165 -20.52 0.75 -39.92
CA ALA A 165 -21.96 1.00 -39.87
C ALA A 165 -22.39 2.06 -40.90
N GLU A 166 -21.69 3.21 -40.96
CA GLU A 166 -21.93 4.27 -41.94
C GLU A 166 -21.78 3.75 -43.38
N ALA A 167 -20.74 2.96 -43.67
CA ALA A 167 -20.53 2.38 -45.01
C ALA A 167 -21.61 1.37 -45.45
N LEU A 168 -22.23 0.67 -44.49
CA LEU A 168 -23.37 -0.22 -44.75
C LEU A 168 -24.67 0.57 -44.92
N GLU A 169 -24.87 1.63 -44.14
CA GLU A 169 -26.06 2.49 -44.19
C GLU A 169 -26.12 3.31 -45.49
N ASP A 170 -24.99 3.87 -45.92
CA ASP A 170 -24.89 4.68 -47.14
C ASP A 170 -24.88 3.82 -48.44
N GLU A 171 -25.01 2.50 -48.33
CA GLU A 171 -24.90 1.51 -49.43
C GLU A 171 -23.61 1.63 -50.27
N VAL A 172 -22.57 2.29 -49.72
CA VAL A 172 -21.23 2.39 -50.33
C VAL A 172 -20.60 1.00 -50.46
N VAL A 173 -20.94 0.10 -49.54
CA VAL A 173 -20.63 -1.33 -49.60
C VAL A 173 -21.90 -2.11 -49.93
N ALA A 174 -22.01 -2.56 -51.19
CA ALA A 174 -23.21 -3.24 -51.69
C ALA A 174 -22.98 -4.71 -52.10
N ASP A 175 -21.72 -5.16 -52.23
CA ASP A 175 -21.44 -6.56 -52.56
C ASP A 175 -21.66 -7.45 -51.34
N ALA A 176 -22.40 -8.55 -51.52
CA ALA A 176 -22.83 -9.43 -50.43
C ALA A 176 -21.65 -10.02 -49.63
N GLU A 177 -20.49 -10.24 -50.28
CA GLU A 177 -19.29 -10.74 -49.62
C GLU A 177 -18.70 -9.73 -48.64
N THR A 178 -18.54 -8.46 -49.06
CA THR A 178 -18.01 -7.41 -48.20
C THR A 178 -19.00 -7.03 -47.08
N VAL A 179 -20.30 -7.03 -47.36
CA VAL A 179 -21.34 -6.87 -46.33
C VAL A 179 -21.21 -7.95 -45.25
N HIS A 180 -21.11 -9.23 -45.65
CA HIS A 180 -20.91 -10.33 -44.70
C HIS A 180 -19.62 -10.18 -43.89
N ARG A 181 -18.53 -9.76 -44.54
CA ARG A 181 -17.24 -9.47 -43.88
C ARG A 181 -17.35 -8.33 -42.86
N TYR A 182 -18.10 -7.27 -43.16
CA TYR A 182 -18.30 -6.14 -42.25
C TYR A 182 -19.14 -6.54 -41.04
N HIS A 183 -20.24 -7.28 -41.23
CA HIS A 183 -21.00 -7.85 -40.11
C HIS A 183 -20.12 -8.74 -39.22
N GLY A 184 -19.29 -9.60 -39.81
CA GLY A 184 -18.35 -10.44 -39.07
C GLY A 184 -17.35 -9.62 -38.24
N ARG A 185 -16.77 -8.56 -38.83
CA ARG A 185 -15.86 -7.65 -38.13
C ARG A 185 -16.55 -6.86 -37.01
N ILE A 186 -17.76 -6.37 -37.26
CA ILE A 186 -18.57 -5.68 -36.24
C ILE A 186 -18.75 -6.57 -35.02
N ARG A 187 -19.13 -7.84 -35.21
CA ARG A 187 -19.30 -8.79 -34.11
C ARG A 187 -18.00 -8.98 -33.32
N ILE A 188 -16.88 -9.18 -34.01
CA ILE A 188 -15.57 -9.34 -33.36
C ILE A 188 -15.18 -8.11 -32.52
N GLU A 189 -15.40 -6.90 -33.03
CA GLU A 189 -15.09 -5.67 -32.28
C GLU A 189 -16.05 -5.44 -31.11
N VAL A 190 -17.32 -5.84 -31.22
CA VAL A 190 -18.28 -5.81 -30.10
C VAL A 190 -17.85 -6.80 -29.01
N ASP A 191 -17.54 -8.04 -29.37
CA ASP A 191 -17.08 -9.06 -28.40
C ASP A 191 -15.81 -8.58 -27.67
N ARG A 192 -14.87 -7.98 -28.40
CA ARG A 192 -13.66 -7.38 -27.84
C ARG A 192 -13.96 -6.21 -26.89
N LEU A 193 -14.91 -5.34 -27.24
CA LEU A 193 -15.34 -4.25 -26.37
C LEU A 193 -15.98 -4.77 -25.08
N SER A 194 -16.78 -5.84 -25.16
CA SER A 194 -17.36 -6.49 -24.00
C SER A 194 -16.28 -7.06 -23.06
N GLU A 195 -15.30 -7.79 -23.60
CA GLU A 195 -14.15 -8.29 -22.80
C GLU A 195 -13.40 -7.15 -22.10
N LEU A 196 -13.15 -6.04 -22.80
CA LEU A 196 -12.48 -4.86 -22.24
C LEU A 196 -13.25 -4.25 -21.06
N VAL A 197 -14.58 -4.17 -21.17
CA VAL A 197 -15.45 -3.64 -20.12
C VAL A 197 -15.45 -4.58 -18.91
N ASP A 198 -15.56 -5.89 -19.14
CA ASP A 198 -15.54 -6.90 -18.07
C ASP A 198 -14.20 -6.92 -17.30
N ASP A 199 -13.08 -6.76 -18.01
CA ASP A 199 -11.76 -6.64 -17.41
C ASP A 199 -11.61 -5.35 -16.59
N LEU A 200 -12.18 -4.23 -17.06
CA LEU A 200 -12.18 -2.97 -16.32
C LEU A 200 -13.01 -3.06 -15.03
N PHE A 201 -14.19 -3.67 -15.08
CA PHE A 201 -15.02 -3.91 -13.90
C PHE A 201 -14.30 -4.79 -12.88
N GLU A 202 -13.56 -5.79 -13.34
CA GLU A 202 -12.80 -6.67 -12.46
C GLU A 202 -11.66 -5.94 -11.77
N LEU A 203 -10.85 -5.20 -12.55
CA LEU A 203 -9.76 -4.42 -11.99
C LEU A 203 -10.28 -3.39 -10.97
N SER A 204 -11.44 -2.79 -11.23
CA SER A 204 -12.09 -1.89 -10.29
C SER A 204 -12.47 -2.58 -8.98
N ARG A 205 -13.04 -3.80 -9.03
CA ARG A 205 -13.35 -4.61 -7.83
C ARG A 205 -12.10 -4.96 -7.03
N ILE A 206 -11.02 -5.36 -7.71
CA ILE A 206 -9.73 -5.69 -7.11
C ILE A 206 -9.16 -4.46 -6.38
N HIS A 207 -9.02 -3.32 -7.08
CA HIS A 207 -8.45 -2.10 -6.52
C HIS A 207 -9.27 -1.52 -5.36
N ALA A 208 -10.59 -1.67 -5.39
CA ALA A 208 -11.46 -1.24 -4.30
C ALA A 208 -11.41 -2.16 -3.07
N GLY A 209 -10.69 -3.29 -3.13
CA GLY A 209 -10.74 -4.34 -2.11
C GLY A 209 -12.14 -4.96 -1.97
N ALA A 210 -12.98 -4.82 -2.99
CA ALA A 210 -14.36 -5.28 -3.00
C ALA A 210 -14.50 -6.74 -3.45
N LEU A 211 -13.40 -7.36 -3.87
CA LEU A 211 -13.34 -8.77 -4.26
C LEU A 211 -13.60 -9.68 -3.03
N ARG A 212 -14.83 -10.16 -2.90
CA ARG A 212 -15.22 -11.13 -1.85
C ARG A 212 -15.01 -12.54 -2.36
N LEU A 213 -13.94 -13.17 -1.90
CA LEU A 213 -13.59 -14.55 -2.29
C LEU A 213 -14.38 -15.58 -1.47
N SER A 214 -15.03 -16.51 -2.15
CA SER A 214 -15.62 -17.70 -1.55
C SER A 214 -14.62 -18.84 -1.60
N ARG A 215 -13.61 -18.78 -0.72
CA ARG A 215 -12.51 -19.77 -0.70
C ARG A 215 -13.01 -21.15 -0.28
N GLN A 216 -12.75 -22.14 -1.12
CA GLN A 216 -13.07 -23.55 -0.89
C GLN A 216 -11.84 -24.41 -1.18
N ARG A 217 -11.82 -25.65 -0.63
CA ARG A 217 -10.77 -26.61 -0.93
C ARG A 217 -11.08 -27.23 -2.30
N VAL A 218 -10.22 -26.99 -3.28
CA VAL A 218 -10.40 -27.42 -4.68
C VAL A 218 -9.15 -28.19 -5.12
N GLY A 219 -9.31 -29.19 -5.98
CA GLY A 219 -8.18 -29.86 -6.62
C GLY A 219 -7.55 -28.95 -7.67
N LEU A 220 -6.24 -28.72 -7.60
CA LEU A 220 -5.54 -27.89 -8.59
C LEU A 220 -5.61 -28.50 -10.00
N ALA A 221 -5.61 -29.83 -10.09
CA ALA A 221 -5.69 -30.55 -11.35
C ALA A 221 -6.98 -30.21 -12.13
N ASP A 222 -8.11 -30.08 -11.43
CA ASP A 222 -9.40 -29.73 -12.04
C ASP A 222 -9.38 -28.31 -12.62
N LEU A 223 -8.83 -27.36 -11.87
CA LEU A 223 -8.70 -25.96 -12.30
C LEU A 223 -7.78 -25.81 -13.52
N VAL A 224 -6.69 -26.57 -13.55
CA VAL A 224 -5.77 -26.58 -14.71
C VAL A 224 -6.44 -27.27 -15.91
N ALA A 225 -7.13 -28.39 -15.71
CA ALA A 225 -7.85 -29.07 -16.79
C ALA A 225 -8.92 -28.17 -17.43
N GLU A 226 -9.67 -27.42 -16.61
CA GLU A 226 -10.65 -26.44 -17.09
C GLU A 226 -9.97 -25.30 -17.87
N ALA A 227 -8.84 -24.78 -17.39
CA ALA A 227 -8.07 -23.76 -18.09
C ALA A 227 -7.53 -24.24 -19.45
N VAL A 228 -7.03 -25.48 -19.52
CA VAL A 228 -6.58 -26.11 -20.78
C VAL A 228 -7.76 -26.27 -21.74
N ALA A 229 -8.87 -26.83 -21.28
CA ALA A 229 -10.07 -27.04 -22.09
C ALA A 229 -10.63 -25.72 -22.66
N GLY A 230 -10.71 -24.68 -21.82
CA GLY A 230 -11.17 -23.36 -22.23
C GLY A 230 -10.27 -22.67 -23.26
N ALA A 231 -8.97 -22.99 -23.28
CA ALA A 231 -8.00 -22.41 -24.19
C ALA A 231 -7.83 -23.17 -25.51
N GLU A 232 -8.41 -24.37 -25.64
CA GLU A 232 -8.17 -25.26 -26.79
C GLU A 232 -8.50 -24.64 -28.14
N ALA A 233 -9.62 -23.92 -28.26
CA ALA A 233 -10.04 -23.32 -29.52
C ALA A 233 -9.04 -22.25 -29.99
N LEU A 234 -8.57 -21.40 -29.06
CA LEU A 234 -7.56 -20.39 -29.32
C LEU A 234 -6.21 -21.02 -29.66
N ALA A 235 -5.80 -22.04 -28.92
CA ALA A 235 -4.57 -22.78 -29.14
C ALA A 235 -4.56 -23.43 -30.54
N ARG A 236 -5.65 -24.10 -30.94
CA ARG A 236 -5.81 -24.69 -32.28
C ARG A 236 -5.77 -23.63 -33.37
N ALA A 237 -6.46 -22.50 -33.21
CA ALA A 237 -6.46 -21.42 -34.19
C ALA A 237 -5.06 -20.83 -34.41
N LYS A 238 -4.22 -20.83 -33.35
CA LYS A 238 -2.84 -20.34 -33.42
C LYS A 238 -1.79 -21.42 -33.74
N GLY A 239 -2.17 -22.70 -33.74
CA GLY A 239 -1.25 -23.82 -33.91
C GLY A 239 -0.33 -24.06 -32.70
N VAL A 240 -0.74 -23.67 -31.49
CA VAL A 240 0.02 -23.86 -30.24
C VAL A 240 -0.49 -25.11 -29.52
N ARG A 241 0.42 -25.89 -28.93
CA ARG A 241 0.05 -27.02 -28.05
C ARG A 241 -0.03 -26.56 -26.60
N VAL A 242 -1.10 -26.91 -25.90
CA VAL A 242 -1.24 -26.62 -24.46
C VAL A 242 -1.26 -27.94 -23.70
N ARG A 243 -0.46 -28.05 -22.64
CA ARG A 243 -0.39 -29.24 -21.78
C ARG A 243 -0.45 -28.84 -20.31
N GLY A 244 -1.15 -29.64 -19.52
CA GLY A 244 -1.18 -29.52 -18.06
C GLY A 244 -0.62 -30.79 -17.42
N ASP A 245 0.31 -30.62 -16.49
CA ASP A 245 0.85 -31.68 -15.64
C ASP A 245 0.78 -31.23 -14.17
N VAL A 246 -0.15 -31.78 -13.43
CA VAL A 246 -0.39 -31.39 -12.03
C VAL A 246 -0.22 -32.61 -11.15
N GLN A 247 0.56 -32.45 -10.08
CA GLN A 247 0.71 -33.47 -9.05
C GLN A 247 -0.67 -33.93 -8.55
N GLU A 248 -0.91 -35.24 -8.60
CA GLU A 248 -2.20 -35.83 -8.25
C GLU A 248 -2.58 -35.54 -6.79
N GLY A 249 -3.85 -35.20 -6.57
CA GLY A 249 -4.41 -34.96 -5.24
C GLY A 249 -3.97 -33.65 -4.58
N LEU A 250 -3.30 -32.74 -5.29
CA LEU A 250 -2.86 -31.43 -4.78
C LEU A 250 -4.06 -30.50 -4.48
N PRO A 251 -4.40 -30.24 -3.20
CA PRO A 251 -5.50 -29.36 -2.84
C PRO A 251 -5.02 -27.91 -2.64
N VAL A 252 -5.81 -26.96 -3.11
CA VAL A 252 -5.61 -25.51 -2.90
C VAL A 252 -6.84 -24.90 -2.25
N GLN A 253 -6.67 -23.85 -1.44
CA GLN A 253 -7.77 -23.15 -0.78
C GLN A 253 -8.07 -21.83 -1.51
N VAL A 254 -8.87 -21.91 -2.56
CA VAL A 254 -9.14 -20.79 -3.49
C VAL A 254 -10.62 -20.65 -3.79
N ASP A 255 -11.01 -19.47 -4.26
CA ASP A 255 -12.26 -19.32 -5.01
C ASP A 255 -12.04 -19.89 -6.41
N ALA A 256 -12.75 -20.98 -6.74
CA ALA A 256 -12.57 -21.70 -8.00
C ALA A 256 -12.79 -20.81 -9.23
N GLY A 257 -13.80 -19.94 -9.20
CA GLY A 257 -14.16 -19.10 -10.33
C GLY A 257 -13.12 -18.00 -10.57
N GLU A 258 -12.73 -17.30 -9.50
CA GLU A 258 -11.74 -16.24 -9.60
C GLU A 258 -10.35 -16.80 -9.92
N PHE A 259 -9.92 -17.88 -9.26
CA PHE A 259 -8.62 -18.48 -9.55
C PHE A 259 -8.56 -19.12 -10.95
N GLY A 260 -9.63 -19.77 -11.40
CA GLY A 260 -9.74 -20.25 -12.78
C GLY A 260 -9.62 -19.12 -13.80
N ARG A 261 -10.12 -17.92 -13.48
CA ARG A 261 -9.90 -16.71 -14.30
C ARG A 261 -8.45 -16.26 -14.31
N ALA A 262 -7.76 -16.26 -13.17
CA ALA A 262 -6.33 -15.95 -13.13
C ALA A 262 -5.53 -16.91 -14.02
N LEU A 263 -5.80 -18.22 -13.94
CA LEU A 263 -5.16 -19.23 -14.79
C LEU A 263 -5.47 -18.98 -16.28
N ARG A 264 -6.74 -18.74 -16.62
CA ARG A 264 -7.14 -18.45 -18.01
C ARG A 264 -6.39 -17.24 -18.56
N ASN A 265 -6.25 -16.17 -17.78
CA ASN A 265 -5.51 -14.97 -18.20
C ASN A 265 -4.03 -15.28 -18.49
N LEU A 266 -3.38 -16.09 -17.64
CA LEU A 266 -2.00 -16.52 -17.86
C LEU A 266 -1.85 -17.41 -19.10
N VAL A 267 -2.75 -18.38 -19.28
CA VAL A 267 -2.72 -19.32 -20.41
C VAL A 267 -3.01 -18.61 -21.74
N VAL A 268 -4.00 -17.73 -21.77
CA VAL A 268 -4.31 -16.92 -22.97
C VAL A 268 -3.14 -16.00 -23.31
N ASN A 269 -2.48 -15.41 -22.31
CA ASN A 269 -1.27 -14.62 -22.52
C ASN A 269 -0.15 -15.47 -23.14
N ALA A 270 0.13 -16.63 -22.55
CA ALA A 270 1.14 -17.56 -23.04
C ALA A 270 0.88 -18.00 -24.49
N ILE A 271 -0.37 -18.36 -24.82
CA ILE A 271 -0.74 -18.71 -26.19
C ILE A 271 -0.54 -17.51 -27.12
N ARG A 272 -0.96 -16.30 -26.73
CA ARG A 272 -0.83 -15.09 -27.56
C ARG A 272 0.61 -14.70 -27.87
N HIS A 273 1.57 -15.05 -27.02
CA HIS A 273 2.99 -14.73 -27.25
C HIS A 273 3.83 -15.89 -27.79
N THR A 274 3.36 -17.14 -27.68
CA THR A 274 4.05 -18.30 -28.23
C THR A 274 3.95 -18.36 -29.77
N PRO A 275 5.04 -18.56 -30.53
CA PRO A 275 4.99 -18.81 -31.97
C PRO A 275 4.11 -20.02 -32.33
N GLY A 276 3.53 -20.02 -33.54
CA GLY A 276 2.74 -21.17 -34.00
C GLY A 276 3.64 -22.37 -34.26
N ASP A 277 3.32 -23.53 -33.67
CA ASP A 277 4.14 -24.75 -33.45
C ASP A 277 4.74 -24.91 -32.04
N GLY A 278 4.71 -23.83 -31.24
CA GLY A 278 5.21 -23.81 -29.87
C GLY A 278 4.35 -24.58 -28.88
N THR A 279 4.78 -24.62 -27.62
CA THR A 279 4.09 -25.31 -26.53
C THR A 279 3.98 -24.42 -25.30
N VAL A 280 2.80 -24.45 -24.68
CA VAL A 280 2.51 -23.86 -23.37
C VAL A 280 2.32 -25.00 -22.38
N GLU A 281 3.10 -24.98 -21.31
CA GLU A 281 3.11 -26.03 -20.29
C GLU A 281 2.67 -25.45 -18.95
N ILE A 282 1.69 -26.11 -18.33
CA ILE A 282 1.15 -25.73 -17.02
C ILE A 282 1.55 -26.81 -16.03
N ILE A 283 2.40 -26.49 -15.06
CA ILE A 283 2.88 -27.45 -14.06
C ILE A 283 2.37 -27.07 -12.67
N GLY A 284 1.75 -28.02 -11.97
CA GLY A 284 1.30 -27.85 -10.59
C GLY A 284 2.06 -28.75 -9.62
N THR A 285 2.75 -28.17 -8.63
CA THR A 285 3.55 -28.91 -7.64
C THR A 285 3.35 -28.37 -6.22
N VAL A 286 3.72 -29.15 -5.21
CA VAL A 286 3.90 -28.66 -3.84
C VAL A 286 5.38 -28.60 -3.50
N ALA A 287 5.84 -27.45 -3.03
CA ALA A 287 7.16 -27.30 -2.46
C ALA A 287 7.06 -26.51 -1.16
N GLU A 288 7.71 -26.98 -0.09
CA GLU A 288 7.86 -26.24 1.18
C GLU A 288 6.54 -25.75 1.79
N GLY A 289 5.45 -26.53 1.67
CA GLY A 289 4.14 -26.15 2.18
C GLY A 289 3.41 -25.06 1.37
N THR A 290 3.88 -24.80 0.14
CA THR A 290 3.29 -23.84 -0.79
C THR A 290 2.91 -24.57 -2.08
N ALA A 291 1.68 -24.34 -2.57
CA ALA A 291 1.24 -24.84 -3.86
C ALA A 291 1.77 -23.91 -4.95
N ARG A 292 2.50 -24.47 -5.91
CA ARG A 292 3.12 -23.73 -7.01
C ARG A 292 2.47 -24.12 -8.32
N VAL A 293 2.05 -23.13 -9.09
CA VAL A 293 1.54 -23.30 -10.45
C VAL A 293 2.43 -22.49 -11.39
N THR A 294 3.06 -23.15 -12.35
CA THR A 294 3.88 -22.47 -13.37
C THR A 294 3.22 -22.58 -14.72
N VAL A 295 3.14 -21.46 -15.45
CA VAL A 295 2.76 -21.42 -16.86
C VAL A 295 4.01 -21.03 -17.64
N ALA A 296 4.62 -22.00 -18.30
CA ALA A 296 5.80 -21.84 -19.12
C ALA A 296 5.42 -21.79 -20.60
N ASP A 297 6.03 -20.88 -21.36
CA ASP A 297 5.75 -20.67 -22.76
C ASP A 297 7.03 -20.41 -23.57
N ALA A 298 6.92 -20.32 -24.89
CA ALA A 298 8.03 -19.99 -25.78
C ALA A 298 7.90 -18.56 -26.34
N CYS A 299 7.59 -17.58 -25.48
CA CYS A 299 7.37 -16.16 -25.82
C CYS A 299 8.56 -15.46 -26.53
N GLY A 300 9.76 -16.03 -26.52
CA GLY A 300 10.99 -15.37 -26.99
C GLY A 300 11.76 -14.60 -25.92
N GLY A 301 11.31 -14.65 -24.66
CA GLY A 301 11.84 -13.90 -23.52
C GLY A 301 11.26 -12.48 -23.41
N ILE A 302 11.26 -11.94 -22.19
CA ILE A 302 10.87 -10.56 -21.86
C ILE A 302 12.15 -9.75 -21.55
N PRO A 303 12.32 -8.53 -22.07
CA PRO A 303 13.44 -7.67 -21.70
C PRO A 303 13.57 -7.50 -20.17
N GLU A 304 14.79 -7.47 -19.63
CA GLU A 304 15.00 -7.42 -18.18
C GLU A 304 14.37 -6.18 -17.52
N ASP A 305 14.39 -5.04 -18.22
CA ASP A 305 13.78 -3.78 -17.77
C ASP A 305 12.24 -3.85 -17.74
N ASP A 306 11.64 -4.76 -18.50
CA ASP A 306 10.19 -4.94 -18.62
C ASP A 306 9.64 -5.95 -17.60
N LEU A 307 10.46 -6.91 -17.12
CA LEU A 307 10.05 -7.95 -16.16
C LEU A 307 9.34 -7.41 -14.91
N PRO A 308 9.80 -6.32 -14.25
CA PRO A 308 9.11 -5.78 -13.07
C PRO A 308 7.74 -5.18 -13.38
N ARG A 309 7.49 -4.85 -14.65
CA ARG A 309 6.36 -4.04 -15.12
C ARG A 309 5.30 -4.85 -15.85
N VAL A 310 5.52 -6.13 -16.15
CA VAL A 310 4.56 -6.94 -16.93
C VAL A 310 3.18 -7.09 -16.27
N PHE A 311 3.11 -6.89 -14.97
CA PHE A 311 1.87 -6.92 -14.20
C PHE A 311 1.28 -5.52 -13.96
N ASP A 312 1.95 -4.46 -14.42
CA ASP A 312 1.42 -3.11 -14.35
C ASP A 312 0.20 -2.99 -15.26
N VAL A 313 -0.77 -2.20 -14.81
CA VAL A 313 -2.00 -1.95 -15.56
C VAL A 313 -1.65 -1.30 -16.89
N ALA A 314 -2.24 -1.83 -17.98
CA ALA A 314 -2.03 -1.31 -19.34
C ALA A 314 -0.60 -1.41 -19.88
N PHE A 315 0.29 -2.16 -19.22
CA PHE A 315 1.62 -2.40 -19.74
C PHE A 315 1.58 -3.27 -21.01
N ARG A 316 2.24 -2.81 -22.06
CA ARG A 316 2.48 -3.55 -23.30
C ARG A 316 3.95 -3.31 -23.71
N GLY A 317 4.74 -4.37 -23.77
CA GLY A 317 6.12 -4.30 -24.26
C GLY A 317 6.17 -3.81 -25.71
N GLU A 318 7.30 -3.21 -26.13
CA GLU A 318 7.43 -2.59 -27.45
C GLU A 318 7.20 -3.56 -28.62
N ALA A 319 7.56 -4.84 -28.45
CA ALA A 319 7.36 -5.91 -29.42
C ALA A 319 5.88 -6.36 -29.57
N ALA A 320 5.01 -6.01 -28.61
CA ALA A 320 3.61 -6.45 -28.57
C ALA A 320 2.61 -5.40 -29.09
N ARG A 321 3.07 -4.30 -29.71
CA ARG A 321 2.22 -3.20 -30.20
C ARG A 321 1.48 -3.50 -31.51
N THR A 322 1.36 -4.76 -31.92
CA THR A 322 0.60 -5.15 -33.12
C THR A 322 -0.92 -5.02 -32.90
N PRO A 323 -1.70 -4.57 -33.91
CA PRO A 323 -3.16 -4.52 -33.81
C PRO A 323 -3.74 -5.93 -33.57
N GLY A 324 -4.48 -6.12 -32.47
CA GLY A 324 -5.08 -7.41 -32.09
C GLY A 324 -4.53 -8.03 -30.79
N GLY A 325 -3.51 -7.43 -30.18
CA GLY A 325 -3.10 -7.74 -28.81
C GLY A 325 -4.21 -7.48 -27.80
N GLY A 326 -4.34 -8.34 -26.78
CA GLY A 326 -5.39 -8.22 -25.76
C GLY A 326 -5.32 -6.89 -25.00
N ALA A 327 -6.31 -6.65 -24.15
CA ALA A 327 -6.45 -5.43 -23.33
C ALA A 327 -5.19 -5.04 -22.51
N GLY A 328 -4.20 -5.92 -22.32
CA GLY A 328 -3.08 -5.63 -21.41
C GLY A 328 -3.51 -5.52 -19.95
N LEU A 329 -4.75 -5.93 -19.63
CA LEU A 329 -5.29 -6.00 -18.28
C LEU A 329 -5.19 -7.41 -17.69
N GLY A 330 -5.07 -8.44 -18.54
CA GLY A 330 -5.15 -9.84 -18.10
C GLY A 330 -4.12 -10.23 -17.04
N LEU A 331 -2.85 -9.81 -17.20
CA LEU A 331 -1.79 -10.08 -16.21
C LEU A 331 -2.00 -9.29 -14.91
N ALA A 332 -2.43 -8.03 -14.98
CA ALA A 332 -2.77 -7.23 -13.80
C ALA A 332 -3.95 -7.83 -13.02
N ILE A 333 -4.98 -8.31 -13.72
CA ILE A 333 -6.12 -9.03 -13.12
C ILE A 333 -5.65 -10.34 -12.48
N ALA A 334 -4.81 -11.12 -13.16
CA ALA A 334 -4.26 -12.36 -12.60
C ALA A 334 -3.48 -12.08 -11.31
N ARG A 335 -2.64 -11.05 -11.29
CA ARG A 335 -1.93 -10.60 -10.09
C ARG A 335 -2.88 -10.20 -8.98
N GLY A 336 -3.85 -9.34 -9.26
CA GLY A 336 -4.83 -8.88 -8.26
C GLY A 336 -5.65 -10.02 -7.65
N ILE A 337 -6.04 -11.01 -8.46
CA ILE A 337 -6.74 -12.21 -7.98
C ILE A 337 -5.82 -13.05 -7.08
N VAL A 338 -4.57 -13.30 -7.50
CA VAL A 338 -3.61 -14.09 -6.71
C VAL A 338 -3.28 -13.41 -5.38
N GLU A 339 -3.03 -12.10 -5.38
CA GLU A 339 -2.78 -11.31 -4.17
C GLU A 339 -4.01 -11.31 -3.24
N ALA A 340 -5.23 -11.22 -3.79
CA ALA A 340 -6.46 -11.34 -3.00
C ALA A 340 -6.61 -12.73 -2.35
N HIS A 341 -6.00 -13.78 -2.93
CA HIS A 341 -5.88 -15.11 -2.34
C HIS A 341 -4.75 -15.23 -1.31
N ALA A 342 -4.06 -14.14 -0.98
CA ALA A 342 -2.84 -14.12 -0.17
C ALA A 342 -1.70 -14.97 -0.78
N GLY A 343 -1.70 -15.10 -2.12
CA GLY A 343 -0.62 -15.70 -2.88
C GLY A 343 0.35 -14.67 -3.45
N GLU A 344 1.37 -15.17 -4.13
CA GLU A 344 2.34 -14.36 -4.87
C GLU A 344 2.33 -14.79 -6.34
N ILE A 345 2.55 -13.83 -7.23
CA ILE A 345 2.77 -14.10 -8.66
C ILE A 345 4.08 -13.45 -9.09
N GLY A 346 4.82 -14.12 -9.96
CA GLY A 346 6.05 -13.62 -10.54
C GLY A 346 6.24 -14.09 -11.97
N VAL A 347 7.22 -13.50 -12.64
CA VAL A 347 7.67 -13.89 -13.97
C VAL A 347 9.19 -14.01 -13.97
N ALA A 348 9.71 -14.97 -14.73
CA ALA A 348 11.12 -15.07 -15.03
C ALA A 348 11.29 -15.56 -16.48
N ASN A 349 12.37 -15.14 -17.14
CA ASN A 349 12.76 -15.77 -18.39
C ASN A 349 13.31 -17.17 -18.11
N GLU A 350 12.97 -18.13 -18.96
CA GLU A 350 13.47 -19.50 -18.90
C GLU A 350 13.87 -19.96 -20.30
N GLY A 351 15.17 -20.13 -20.51
CA GLY A 351 15.71 -20.43 -21.84
C GLY A 351 15.24 -19.38 -22.87
N PRO A 352 14.66 -19.79 -24.02
CA PRO A 352 14.11 -18.87 -25.02
C PRO A 352 12.68 -18.39 -24.70
N GLY A 353 12.15 -18.68 -23.52
CA GLY A 353 10.75 -18.49 -23.16
C GLY A 353 10.52 -17.73 -21.86
N CYS A 354 9.28 -17.73 -21.41
CA CYS A 354 8.83 -17.07 -20.20
C CYS A 354 8.20 -18.10 -19.26
N ARG A 355 8.42 -17.95 -17.95
CA ARG A 355 7.73 -18.72 -16.93
C ARG A 355 7.04 -17.78 -15.97
N PHE A 356 5.71 -17.82 -15.98
CA PHE A 356 4.88 -17.20 -14.95
C PHE A 356 4.71 -18.20 -13.81
N GLU A 357 4.94 -17.77 -12.58
CA GLU A 357 4.85 -18.62 -11.40
C GLU A 357 3.87 -18.01 -10.39
N VAL A 358 2.87 -18.79 -10.00
CA VAL A 358 1.90 -18.48 -8.94
C VAL A 358 2.21 -19.35 -7.74
N ARG A 359 2.29 -18.74 -6.56
CA ARG A 359 2.48 -19.40 -5.28
C ARG A 359 1.27 -19.15 -4.40
N LEU A 360 0.64 -20.21 -3.93
CA LEU A 360 -0.50 -20.16 -3.04
C LEU A 360 -0.16 -20.80 -1.70
N PRO A 361 -0.59 -20.21 -0.58
CA PRO A 361 -0.48 -20.88 0.72
C PRO A 361 -1.29 -22.18 0.69
N VAL A 362 -0.67 -23.29 1.08
CA VAL A 362 -1.40 -24.56 1.26
C VAL A 362 -2.20 -24.46 2.55
N PRO A 363 -3.48 -24.88 2.57
CA PRO A 363 -4.24 -24.94 3.80
C PRO A 363 -3.54 -25.82 4.84
N ALA A 364 -3.47 -25.34 6.08
CA ALA A 364 -2.99 -26.10 7.23
C ALA A 364 -3.83 -27.36 7.51
#